data_AF-A0A951SV51-F1
#
_entry.id   AF-A0A951SV51-F1
#
_cell.length_a   1.000
_cell.length_b   1.000
_cell.length_c   1.000
_cell.angle_alpha   90.00
_cell.angle_beta   90.00
_cell.angle_gamma   90.00
#
_symmetry.space_group_name_H-M   'P 1'
#
loop_
_entity.id
_entity.type
_entity.pdbx_description
1 polymer ?
#
loop_
_entity_poly.entity_id
_entity_poly.type
_entity_poly.pdbx_seq_one_letter_code
_entity_poly.pdbx_strand_id
1 'polypeptide(L)'
;MLLFASFVFYGWWSIPFLIHFASFVALNYLIYFFVDRPNKRIISILISLNLIHLAFFKYFYFLVSLTFNQTFIDYVNPTHGIIPEIILPLGISFYTFQIMAFHIDKYRGDIDYPVSMKDFVLFIMFFPQLVAGPIMRHNEFLPLLSRPVQLRKNWVDKGIFLFLIGVTKKVLVADIISVAIDPVFSDPASFSAKANLVALYGFAIQIYMDFSGYSDMARGLAYLLGYRIPANFVAPYFSQSFREFWRRWHITLSQWLRDYLYVSLGGNRVSK
;
A
#
# COMPACT_ATOMS: atom_id res chain seq x y z
N MET A 1 11.65 -8.10 -18.96
CA MET A 1 12.34 -8.60 -17.74
C MET A 1 11.61 -8.19 -16.46
N LEU A 2 11.45 -6.89 -16.14
CA LEU A 2 10.83 -6.45 -14.87
C LEU A 2 9.40 -6.96 -14.64
N LEU A 3 8.55 -6.93 -15.68
CA LEU A 3 7.19 -7.45 -15.57
C LEU A 3 7.19 -8.95 -15.22
N PHE A 4 8.04 -9.73 -15.88
CA PHE A 4 8.20 -11.16 -15.59
C PHE A 4 8.71 -11.38 -14.15
N ALA A 5 9.75 -10.66 -13.72
CA ALA A 5 10.25 -10.73 -12.35
C ALA A 5 9.14 -10.38 -11.33
N SER A 6 8.27 -9.44 -11.66
CA SER A 6 7.14 -9.06 -10.82
C SER A 6 6.07 -10.15 -10.72
N PHE A 7 5.76 -10.82 -11.84
CA PHE A 7 4.87 -12.00 -11.84
C PHE A 7 5.46 -13.14 -11.02
N VAL A 8 6.77 -13.42 -11.18
CA VAL A 8 7.47 -14.46 -10.42
C VAL A 8 7.46 -14.12 -8.92
N PHE A 9 7.75 -12.88 -8.55
CA PHE A 9 7.75 -12.44 -7.15
C PHE A 9 6.38 -12.65 -6.48
N TYR A 10 5.29 -12.22 -7.11
CA TYR A 10 3.96 -12.38 -6.54
C TYR A 10 3.49 -13.85 -6.59
N GLY A 11 3.78 -14.55 -7.69
CA GLY A 11 3.46 -15.98 -7.86
C GLY A 11 4.21 -16.89 -6.88
N TRP A 12 5.40 -16.48 -6.43
CA TRP A 12 6.16 -17.17 -5.38
C TRP A 12 5.38 -17.21 -4.06
N TRP A 13 4.61 -16.16 -3.76
CA TRP A 13 3.73 -16.14 -2.60
C TRP A 13 2.49 -17.01 -2.81
N SER A 14 1.76 -16.83 -3.93
CA SER A 14 0.60 -17.66 -4.26
C SER A 14 0.17 -17.53 -5.72
N ILE A 15 0.11 -18.66 -6.43
CA ILE A 15 -0.35 -18.73 -7.83
C ILE A 15 -1.85 -18.39 -7.96
N PRO A 16 -2.78 -18.95 -7.15
CA PRO A 16 -4.19 -18.56 -7.21
C PRO A 16 -4.40 -17.05 -7.03
N PHE A 17 -3.69 -16.43 -6.09
CA PHE A 17 -3.80 -14.99 -5.90
C PHE A 17 -3.13 -14.18 -7.01
N LEU A 18 -2.11 -14.72 -7.68
CA LEU A 18 -1.55 -14.09 -8.87
C LEU A 18 -2.58 -14.03 -10.00
N ILE A 19 -3.30 -15.13 -10.25
CA ILE A 19 -4.37 -15.18 -11.25
C ILE A 19 -5.48 -14.19 -10.89
N HIS A 20 -5.87 -14.16 -9.62
CA HIS A 20 -6.84 -13.21 -9.09
C HIS A 20 -6.40 -11.75 -9.30
N PHE A 21 -5.16 -11.42 -8.91
CA PHE A 21 -4.56 -10.10 -9.10
C PHE A 21 -4.53 -9.72 -10.59
N ALA A 22 -4.02 -10.61 -11.45
CA ALA A 22 -3.91 -10.35 -12.88
C ALA A 22 -5.28 -10.11 -13.53
N SER A 23 -6.30 -10.90 -13.14
CA SER A 23 -7.69 -10.72 -13.58
C SER A 23 -8.25 -9.38 -13.13
N PHE A 24 -8.02 -8.99 -11.88
CA PHE A 24 -8.49 -7.73 -11.32
C PHE A 24 -7.83 -6.52 -11.98
N VAL A 25 -6.52 -6.56 -12.20
CA VAL A 25 -5.77 -5.52 -12.92
C VAL A 25 -6.20 -5.45 -14.38
N ALA A 26 -6.39 -6.59 -15.05
CA ALA A 26 -6.86 -6.64 -16.43
C ALA A 26 -8.25 -6.02 -16.58
N LEU A 27 -9.19 -6.33 -15.66
CA LEU A 27 -10.52 -5.72 -15.65
C LEU A 27 -10.44 -4.18 -15.55
N ASN A 28 -9.64 -3.65 -14.62
CA ASN A 28 -9.46 -2.21 -14.48
C ASN A 28 -8.80 -1.58 -15.72
N TYR A 29 -7.82 -2.27 -16.33
CA TYR A 29 -7.21 -1.82 -17.59
C TYR A 29 -8.21 -1.79 -18.74
N LEU A 30 -9.08 -2.80 -18.88
CA LEU A 30 -10.12 -2.81 -19.92
C LEU A 30 -11.07 -1.64 -19.76
N ILE A 31 -11.47 -1.31 -18.53
CA ILE A 31 -12.31 -0.13 -18.27
C ILE A 31 -11.54 1.15 -18.66
N TYR A 32 -10.26 1.27 -18.30
CA TYR A 32 -9.42 2.37 -18.77
C TYR A 32 -9.40 2.46 -20.31
N PHE A 33 -9.19 1.35 -21.00
CA PHE A 33 -9.01 1.31 -22.44
C PHE A 33 -10.28 1.68 -23.21
N PHE A 34 -11.43 1.14 -22.80
CA PHE A 34 -12.71 1.37 -23.49
C PHE A 34 -13.40 2.67 -23.09
N VAL A 35 -13.13 3.20 -21.90
CA VAL A 35 -13.72 4.45 -21.44
C VAL A 35 -12.74 5.59 -21.65
N ASP A 36 -12.85 6.27 -22.80
CA ASP A 36 -12.00 7.40 -23.14
C ASP A 36 -12.22 8.59 -22.18
N ARG A 37 -13.47 9.06 -22.08
CA ARG A 37 -13.87 10.15 -21.17
C ARG A 37 -14.87 9.65 -20.12
N PRO A 38 -14.40 9.18 -18.95
CA PRO A 38 -15.31 8.70 -17.92
C PRO A 38 -16.14 9.87 -17.38
N ASN A 39 -17.42 9.62 -17.13
CA ASN A 39 -18.27 10.57 -16.40
C ASN A 39 -18.32 10.19 -14.91
N LYS A 40 -18.96 11.04 -14.09
CA LYS A 40 -19.07 10.82 -12.64
C LYS A 40 -19.68 9.45 -12.30
N ARG A 41 -20.68 9.00 -13.05
CA ARG A 41 -21.36 7.71 -12.81
C ARG A 41 -20.41 6.53 -13.03
N ILE A 42 -19.64 6.54 -14.12
CA ILE A 42 -18.68 5.48 -14.43
C ILE A 42 -17.61 5.39 -13.34
N ILE A 43 -17.06 6.53 -12.92
CA ILE A 43 -16.04 6.56 -11.86
C ILE A 43 -16.60 6.11 -10.53
N SER A 44 -17.82 6.54 -10.17
CA SER A 44 -18.48 6.06 -8.96
C SER A 44 -18.62 4.53 -8.97
N ILE A 45 -19.05 3.93 -10.08
CA ILE A 45 -19.15 2.47 -10.20
C ILE A 45 -17.78 1.82 -10.05
N LEU A 46 -16.76 2.34 -10.73
CA LEU A 46 -15.41 1.78 -10.67
C LEU A 46 -14.81 1.82 -9.27
N ILE A 47 -14.92 2.97 -8.60
CA ILE A 47 -14.46 3.14 -7.21
C ILE A 47 -15.21 2.17 -6.31
N SER A 48 -16.54 2.07 -6.45
CA SER A 48 -17.34 1.10 -5.69
C SER A 48 -16.90 -0.34 -5.92
N LEU A 49 -16.64 -0.75 -7.15
CA LEU A 49 -16.14 -2.11 -7.44
C LEU A 49 -14.79 -2.38 -6.77
N ASN A 50 -13.86 -1.42 -6.83
CA ASN A 50 -12.55 -1.52 -6.18
C ASN A 50 -12.68 -1.56 -4.64
N LEU A 51 -13.58 -0.77 -4.06
CA LEU A 51 -13.84 -0.77 -2.62
C LEU A 51 -14.57 -2.03 -2.16
N ILE A 52 -15.53 -2.56 -2.92
CA ILE A 52 -16.22 -3.83 -2.63
C ILE A 52 -15.21 -4.97 -2.64
N HIS A 53 -14.33 -5.00 -3.63
CA HIS A 53 -13.25 -5.99 -3.72
C HIS A 53 -12.34 -5.95 -2.49
N LEU A 54 -11.87 -4.77 -2.10
CA LEU A 54 -11.08 -4.58 -0.88
C LEU A 54 -11.88 -4.96 0.38
N ALA A 55 -13.15 -4.55 0.46
CA ALA A 55 -14.01 -4.80 1.61
C ALA A 55 -14.31 -6.29 1.81
N PHE A 56 -14.52 -7.02 0.72
CA PHE A 56 -14.70 -8.46 0.74
C PHE A 56 -13.49 -9.15 1.37
N PHE A 57 -12.28 -8.95 0.84
CA PHE A 57 -11.13 -9.68 1.39
C PHE A 57 -10.70 -9.20 2.78
N LYS A 58 -10.85 -7.91 3.09
CA LYS A 58 -10.30 -7.33 4.33
C LYS A 58 -11.28 -7.27 5.49
N TYR A 59 -12.58 -7.11 5.20
CA TYR A 59 -13.59 -6.79 6.21
C TYR A 59 -14.80 -7.73 6.18
N PHE A 60 -14.80 -8.82 5.40
CA PHE A 60 -15.94 -9.74 5.29
C PHE A 60 -16.45 -10.21 6.65
N TYR A 61 -15.59 -10.80 7.49
CA TYR A 61 -16.01 -11.34 8.79
C TYR A 61 -16.55 -10.25 9.72
N PHE A 62 -15.93 -9.07 9.71
CA PHE A 62 -16.41 -7.91 10.46
C PHE A 62 -17.80 -7.46 9.98
N LEU A 63 -17.98 -7.28 8.67
CA LEU A 63 -19.26 -6.89 8.07
C LEU A 63 -20.35 -7.93 8.32
N VAL A 64 -20.01 -9.22 8.28
CA VAL A 64 -20.94 -10.29 8.61
C VAL A 64 -21.38 -10.21 10.07
N SER A 65 -20.42 -10.04 10.99
CA SER A 65 -20.70 -9.94 12.43
C SER A 65 -21.61 -8.75 12.80
N LEU A 66 -21.57 -7.67 12.01
CA LEU A 66 -22.42 -6.49 12.22
C LEU A 66 -23.84 -6.63 11.67
N THR A 67 -24.04 -7.47 10.66
CA THR A 67 -25.25 -7.45 9.82
C THR A 67 -26.13 -8.67 10.02
N PHE A 68 -25.54 -9.84 10.31
CA PHE A 68 -26.25 -11.11 10.34
C PHE A 68 -26.38 -11.68 11.75
N ASN A 69 -27.31 -12.62 11.90
CA ASN A 69 -27.53 -13.33 13.16
C ASN A 69 -26.42 -14.36 13.44
N GLN A 70 -26.40 -14.89 14.68
CA GLN A 70 -25.41 -15.86 15.11
C GLN A 70 -25.37 -17.10 14.21
N THR A 71 -26.52 -17.58 13.73
CA THR A 71 -26.60 -18.76 12.85
C THR A 71 -25.81 -18.56 11.55
N PHE A 72 -25.92 -17.40 10.91
CA PHE A 72 -25.15 -17.12 9.69
C PHE A 72 -23.67 -16.85 10.01
N ILE A 73 -23.37 -16.22 11.16
CA ILE A 73 -21.99 -16.02 11.62
C ILE A 73 -21.29 -17.38 11.81
N ASP A 74 -21.94 -18.35 12.45
CA ASP A 74 -21.40 -19.69 12.65
C ASP A 74 -21.23 -20.43 11.31
N TYR A 75 -22.17 -20.25 10.37
CA TYR A 75 -22.09 -20.84 9.03
C TYR A 75 -20.84 -20.37 8.24
N VAL A 76 -20.46 -19.10 8.37
CA VAL A 76 -19.29 -18.53 7.70
C VAL A 76 -18.02 -18.55 8.55
N ASN A 77 -18.06 -19.11 9.76
CA ASN A 77 -16.92 -19.03 10.69
C ASN A 77 -15.67 -19.70 10.09
N PRO A 78 -14.49 -19.04 10.09
CA PRO A 78 -13.29 -19.61 9.48
C PRO A 78 -12.78 -20.88 10.18
N THR A 79 -13.18 -21.12 11.43
CA THR A 79 -12.68 -22.25 12.26
C THR A 79 -13.56 -23.48 12.14
N HIS A 80 -14.88 -23.31 12.05
CA HIS A 80 -15.85 -24.41 12.14
C HIS A 80 -17.04 -24.27 11.17
N GLY A 81 -17.06 -23.19 10.37
CA GLY A 81 -18.08 -22.96 9.36
C GLY A 81 -17.83 -23.79 8.09
N ILE A 82 -18.76 -23.69 7.15
CA ILE A 82 -18.72 -24.42 5.88
C ILE A 82 -17.94 -23.64 4.82
N ILE A 83 -17.93 -22.30 4.92
CA ILE A 83 -17.17 -21.45 3.99
C ILE A 83 -15.68 -21.47 4.38
N PRO A 84 -14.77 -21.80 3.44
CA PRO A 84 -13.33 -21.72 3.69
C PRO A 84 -12.89 -20.33 4.13
N GLU A 85 -11.81 -20.27 4.90
CA GLU A 85 -11.22 -19.00 5.33
C GLU A 85 -10.90 -18.09 4.12
N ILE A 86 -11.37 -16.85 4.18
CA ILE A 86 -11.05 -15.84 3.18
C ILE A 86 -9.64 -15.32 3.45
N ILE A 87 -8.68 -15.81 2.67
CA ILE A 87 -7.29 -15.38 2.73
C ILE A 87 -7.13 -14.01 2.04
N LEU A 88 -6.47 -13.07 2.71
CA LEU A 88 -6.23 -11.72 2.21
C LEU A 88 -5.11 -11.72 1.14
N PRO A 89 -5.35 -11.22 -0.09
CA PRO A 89 -4.32 -11.09 -1.10
C PRO A 89 -3.23 -10.10 -0.67
N LEU A 90 -1.97 -10.47 -0.88
CA LEU A 90 -0.83 -9.62 -0.57
C LEU A 90 -0.92 -8.27 -1.28
N GLY A 91 -0.74 -7.17 -0.54
CA GLY A 91 -0.72 -5.82 -1.11
C GLY A 91 -2.08 -5.29 -1.59
N ILE A 92 -3.21 -5.97 -1.30
CA ILE A 92 -4.54 -5.55 -1.78
C ILE A 92 -4.90 -4.10 -1.53
N SER A 93 -4.68 -3.62 -0.31
CA SER A 93 -4.95 -2.20 -0.01
C SER A 93 -4.12 -1.26 -0.90
N PHE A 94 -2.85 -1.57 -1.15
CA PHE A 94 -1.95 -0.72 -1.93
C PHE A 94 -2.32 -0.67 -3.41
N TYR A 95 -2.55 -1.82 -4.05
CA TYR A 95 -2.91 -1.83 -5.47
C TYR A 95 -4.32 -1.28 -5.69
N THR A 96 -5.27 -1.50 -4.77
CA THR A 96 -6.60 -0.89 -4.87
C THR A 96 -6.51 0.63 -4.82
N PHE A 97 -5.72 1.21 -3.90
CA PHE A 97 -5.53 2.67 -3.84
C PHE A 97 -4.84 3.25 -5.08
N GLN A 98 -3.86 2.54 -5.65
CA GLN A 98 -3.20 2.97 -6.89
C GLN A 98 -4.14 2.93 -8.10
N ILE A 99 -4.92 1.85 -8.25
CA ILE A 99 -5.91 1.72 -9.32
C ILE A 99 -6.97 2.81 -9.20
N MET A 100 -7.52 3.03 -8.00
CA MET A 100 -8.50 4.11 -7.77
C MET A 100 -7.93 5.48 -8.09
N ALA A 101 -6.70 5.79 -7.62
CA ALA A 101 -6.04 7.04 -7.95
C ALA A 101 -5.91 7.23 -9.46
N PHE A 102 -5.42 6.21 -10.17
CA PHE A 102 -5.26 6.25 -11.62
C PHE A 102 -6.57 6.55 -12.35
N HIS A 103 -7.67 5.91 -11.97
CA HIS A 103 -8.97 6.18 -12.60
C HIS A 103 -9.56 7.54 -12.23
N ILE A 104 -9.35 8.02 -11.00
CA ILE A 104 -9.75 9.37 -10.59
C ILE A 104 -8.96 10.43 -11.37
N ASP A 105 -7.65 10.23 -11.54
CA ASP A 105 -6.78 11.14 -12.29
C ASP A 105 -7.16 11.15 -13.78
N LYS A 106 -7.50 9.99 -14.38
CA LYS A 106 -8.09 9.94 -15.73
C LYS A 106 -9.38 10.76 -15.83
N TYR A 107 -10.25 10.67 -14.83
CA TYR A 107 -11.50 11.44 -14.80
C TYR A 107 -11.30 12.94 -14.67
N ARG A 108 -10.29 13.35 -13.89
CA ARG A 108 -9.90 14.75 -13.74
C ARG A 108 -9.21 15.32 -14.99
N GLY A 109 -8.78 14.45 -15.92
CA GLY A 109 -8.00 14.83 -17.09
C GLY A 109 -6.51 14.99 -16.80
N ASP A 110 -6.03 14.50 -15.66
CA ASP A 110 -4.62 14.59 -15.24
C ASP A 110 -3.73 13.58 -15.98
N ILE A 111 -4.32 12.60 -16.67
CA ILE A 111 -3.64 11.62 -17.53
C ILE A 111 -3.87 12.00 -18.99
N ASP A 112 -2.89 12.65 -19.61
CA ASP A 112 -2.92 13.16 -20.99
C ASP A 112 -2.11 12.31 -21.98
N TYR A 113 -1.62 11.14 -21.56
CA TYR A 113 -0.83 10.21 -22.38
C TYR A 113 -1.45 8.80 -22.41
N PRO A 114 -1.28 8.05 -23.52
CA PRO A 114 -1.72 6.66 -23.58
C PRO A 114 -0.87 5.78 -22.67
N VAL A 115 -1.50 4.85 -21.96
CA VAL A 115 -0.86 3.88 -21.07
C VAL A 115 -1.09 2.50 -21.64
N SER A 116 -0.01 1.79 -21.99
CA SER A 116 -0.12 0.42 -22.48
C SER A 116 -0.51 -0.55 -21.36
N MET A 117 -1.11 -1.70 -21.70
CA MET A 117 -1.44 -2.74 -20.71
C MET A 117 -0.22 -3.17 -19.92
N LYS A 118 0.92 -3.31 -20.60
CA LYS A 118 2.19 -3.68 -20.00
C LYS A 118 2.63 -2.66 -18.94
N ASP A 119 2.55 -1.37 -19.27
CA ASP A 119 2.97 -0.30 -18.36
C ASP A 119 2.00 -0.14 -17.20
N PHE A 120 0.69 -0.31 -17.45
CA PHE A 120 -0.32 -0.33 -16.40
C PHE A 120 -0.10 -1.47 -15.42
N VAL A 121 0.08 -2.70 -15.90
CA VAL A 121 0.36 -3.86 -15.03
C VAL A 121 1.66 -3.66 -14.27
N LEU A 122 2.72 -3.17 -14.94
CA LEU A 122 4.01 -2.94 -14.27
C LEU A 122 3.93 -1.81 -13.24
N PHE A 123 3.12 -0.76 -13.47
CA PHE A 123 2.87 0.31 -12.50
C PHE A 123 2.25 -0.22 -11.22
N ILE A 124 1.27 -1.12 -11.33
CA ILE A 124 0.58 -1.69 -10.15
C ILE A 124 1.41 -2.79 -9.49
N MET A 125 2.05 -3.66 -10.29
CA MET A 125 2.72 -4.88 -9.82
C MET A 125 4.22 -4.68 -9.60
N PHE A 126 4.74 -3.46 -9.55
CA PHE A 126 6.17 -3.23 -9.38
C PHE A 126 6.69 -3.86 -8.07
N PHE A 127 7.33 -5.02 -8.19
CA PHE A 127 7.64 -5.88 -7.05
C PHE A 127 8.44 -5.23 -5.92
N PRO A 128 9.38 -4.27 -6.15
CA PRO A 128 10.08 -3.61 -5.06
C PRO A 128 9.15 -2.93 -4.07
N GLN A 129 7.97 -2.52 -4.52
CA GLN A 129 7.00 -1.76 -3.72
C GLN A 129 5.76 -2.59 -3.34
N LEU A 130 5.45 -3.65 -4.08
CA LEU A 130 4.13 -4.30 -4.07
C LEU A 130 3.56 -4.68 -2.69
N VAL A 131 4.42 -5.05 -1.74
CA VAL A 131 3.98 -5.51 -0.40
C VAL A 131 3.71 -4.36 0.56
N ALA A 132 4.65 -3.43 0.69
CA ALA A 132 4.63 -2.39 1.71
C ALA A 132 5.40 -1.11 1.31
N GLY A 133 5.58 -0.90 0.00
CA GLY A 133 6.27 0.27 -0.52
C GLY A 133 5.37 1.51 -0.62
N PRO A 134 5.95 2.65 -1.02
CA PRO A 134 5.23 3.90 -1.26
C PRO A 134 4.08 3.73 -2.26
N ILE A 135 2.93 4.38 -2.04
CA ILE A 135 1.80 4.40 -3.00
C ILE A 135 2.19 5.32 -4.17
N MET A 136 2.64 4.73 -5.28
CA MET A 136 3.05 5.49 -6.47
C MET A 136 1.87 6.15 -7.18
N ARG A 137 2.12 7.31 -7.76
CA ARG A 137 1.20 7.96 -8.71
C ARG A 137 1.63 7.75 -10.15
N HIS A 138 0.66 7.88 -11.06
CA HIS A 138 0.86 7.71 -12.50
C HIS A 138 1.99 8.62 -13.01
N ASN A 139 2.01 9.89 -12.59
CA ASN A 139 2.97 10.91 -13.00
C ASN A 139 4.39 10.71 -12.43
N GLU A 140 4.54 9.91 -11.37
CA GLU A 140 5.84 9.62 -10.75
C GLU A 140 6.55 8.45 -11.42
N PHE A 141 5.79 7.42 -11.85
CA PHE A 141 6.37 6.14 -12.29
C PHE A 141 6.16 5.84 -13.77
N LEU A 142 4.98 6.08 -14.35
CA LEU A 142 4.72 5.74 -15.75
C LEU A 142 5.69 6.45 -16.72
N PRO A 143 6.01 7.74 -16.56
CA PRO A 143 7.01 8.40 -17.41
C PRO A 143 8.42 7.78 -17.32
N LEU A 144 8.73 7.06 -16.25
CA LEU A 144 10.01 6.36 -16.08
C LEU A 144 10.04 5.04 -16.87
N LEU A 145 8.89 4.40 -17.10
CA LEU A 145 8.80 3.14 -17.84
C LEU A 145 9.08 3.32 -19.34
N SER A 146 8.75 4.48 -19.89
CA SER A 146 8.96 4.80 -21.32
C SER A 146 10.41 5.20 -21.65
N ARG A 147 11.28 5.35 -20.64
CA ARG A 147 12.68 5.76 -20.82
C ARG A 147 13.61 4.55 -20.75
N PRO A 148 14.73 4.55 -21.49
CA PRO A 148 15.75 3.52 -21.33
C PRO A 148 16.29 3.56 -19.89
N VAL A 149 16.39 2.39 -19.28
CA VAL A 149 16.93 2.24 -17.92
C VAL A 149 18.40 2.63 -17.92
N GLN A 150 18.77 3.63 -17.12
CA GLN A 150 20.15 4.08 -16.97
C GLN A 150 20.58 3.94 -15.51
N LEU A 151 21.38 2.91 -15.23
CA LEU A 151 22.02 2.74 -13.93
C LEU A 151 23.19 3.70 -13.81
N ARG A 152 23.02 4.74 -12.99
CA ARG A 152 24.10 5.64 -12.62
C ARG A 152 24.87 5.04 -11.44
N LYS A 153 26.20 5.19 -11.41
CA LYS A 153 27.03 4.64 -10.32
C LYS A 153 26.53 5.06 -8.93
N ASN A 154 26.17 6.34 -8.77
CA ASN A 154 25.63 6.87 -7.51
C ASN A 154 24.26 6.28 -7.10
N TRP A 155 23.52 5.65 -8.02
CA TRP A 155 22.26 4.95 -7.69
C TRP A 155 22.52 3.57 -7.10
N VAL A 156 23.60 2.91 -7.51
CA VAL A 156 23.98 1.60 -6.95
C VAL A 156 24.34 1.76 -5.48
N ASP A 157 25.25 2.69 -5.16
CA ASP A 157 25.67 2.97 -3.78
C ASP A 157 24.47 3.35 -2.89
N LYS A 158 23.61 4.24 -3.41
CA LYS A 158 22.39 4.65 -2.72
C LYS A 158 21.40 3.50 -2.53
N GLY A 159 21.26 2.64 -3.54
CA GLY A 159 20.38 1.49 -3.53
C GLY A 159 20.79 0.47 -2.47
N ILE A 160 22.08 0.12 -2.43
CA ILE A 160 22.67 -0.75 -1.42
C ILE A 160 22.49 -0.14 -0.03
N PHE A 161 22.85 1.14 0.15
CA PHE A 161 22.70 1.81 1.43
C PHE A 161 21.26 1.79 1.95
N LEU A 162 20.29 2.16 1.11
CA LEU A 162 18.87 2.15 1.49
C LEU A 162 18.36 0.75 1.81
N PHE A 163 18.79 -0.26 1.05
CA PHE A 163 18.41 -1.63 1.32
C PHE A 163 18.97 -2.10 2.66
N LEU A 164 20.26 -1.91 2.91
CA LEU A 164 20.92 -2.33 4.15
C LEU A 164 20.35 -1.60 5.36
N ILE A 165 20.16 -0.28 5.32
CA ILE A 165 19.57 0.44 6.44
C ILE A 165 18.12 0.01 6.69
N GLY A 166 17.38 -0.32 5.62
CA GLY A 166 16.02 -0.85 5.73
C GLY A 166 15.98 -2.20 6.43
N VAL A 167 16.87 -3.13 6.05
CA VAL A 167 17.05 -4.42 6.72
C VAL A 167 17.44 -4.23 8.19
N THR A 168 18.39 -3.34 8.49
CA THR A 168 18.78 -3.03 9.87
C THR A 168 17.60 -2.53 10.70
N LYS A 169 16.83 -1.56 10.21
CA LYS A 169 15.65 -1.04 10.91
C LYS A 169 14.62 -2.14 11.17
N LYS A 170 14.32 -2.97 10.17
CA LYS A 170 13.34 -4.03 10.28
C LYS A 170 13.80 -5.14 11.24
N VAL A 171 14.91 -5.79 10.91
CA VAL A 171 15.34 -7.04 11.55
C VAL A 171 16.03 -6.77 12.89
N LEU A 172 16.89 -5.76 12.96
CA LEU A 172 17.71 -5.51 14.16
C LEU A 172 17.06 -4.56 15.16
N VAL A 173 15.98 -3.86 14.79
CA VAL A 173 15.31 -2.91 15.68
C VAL A 173 13.85 -3.26 15.86
N ALA A 174 13.05 -3.24 14.79
CA ALA A 174 11.60 -3.44 14.90
C ALA A 174 11.25 -4.84 15.42
N ASP A 175 11.86 -5.89 14.87
CA ASP A 175 11.55 -7.27 15.27
C ASP A 175 12.00 -7.55 16.71
N ILE A 176 13.14 -7.02 17.14
CA ILE A 176 13.62 -7.15 18.52
C ILE A 176 12.68 -6.43 19.51
N ILE A 177 12.27 -5.20 19.16
CA ILE A 177 11.34 -4.43 20.02
C ILE A 177 9.99 -5.13 20.10
N SER A 178 9.46 -5.68 18.99
CA SER A 178 8.19 -6.43 18.98
C SER A 178 8.21 -7.53 20.04
N VAL A 179 9.20 -8.41 19.98
CA VAL A 179 9.33 -9.54 20.92
C VAL A 179 9.36 -9.06 22.38
N ALA A 180 9.97 -7.90 22.66
CA ALA A 180 10.05 -7.35 24.00
C ALA A 180 8.72 -6.75 24.51
N ILE A 181 7.90 -6.17 23.64
CA ILE A 181 6.67 -5.46 24.04
C ILE A 181 5.39 -6.28 23.88
N ASP A 182 5.38 -7.30 23.01
CA ASP A 182 4.21 -8.13 22.71
C ASP A 182 3.58 -8.78 23.96
N PRO A 183 4.34 -9.29 24.95
CA PRO A 183 3.75 -9.81 26.19
C PRO A 183 2.97 -8.76 26.99
N VAL A 184 3.44 -7.50 26.98
CA VAL A 184 2.80 -6.39 27.70
C VAL A 184 1.46 -6.03 27.06
N PHE A 185 1.38 -6.03 25.73
CA PHE A 185 0.11 -5.80 25.04
C PHE A 185 -0.86 -6.99 25.12
N SER A 186 -0.34 -8.20 25.26
CA SER A 186 -1.15 -9.42 25.36
C SER A 186 -1.89 -9.53 26.70
N ASP A 187 -1.26 -9.08 27.79
CA ASP A 187 -1.87 -9.05 29.12
C ASP A 187 -1.41 -7.83 29.94
N PRO A 188 -1.87 -6.61 29.59
CA PRO A 188 -1.38 -5.37 30.20
C PRO A 188 -1.65 -5.26 31.70
N ALA A 189 -2.67 -5.96 32.20
CA ALA A 189 -3.05 -5.97 33.62
C ALA A 189 -2.02 -6.69 34.51
N SER A 190 -1.28 -7.64 33.94
CA SER A 190 -0.20 -8.37 34.63
C SER A 190 1.11 -7.59 34.72
N PHE A 191 1.20 -6.40 34.12
CA PHE A 191 2.40 -5.56 34.12
C PHE A 191 2.19 -4.24 34.86
N SER A 192 3.29 -3.68 35.41
CA SER A 192 3.25 -2.37 36.05
C SER A 192 2.88 -1.24 35.07
N ALA A 193 2.36 -0.13 35.59
CA ALA A 193 2.11 1.07 34.79
C ALA A 193 3.36 1.57 34.04
N LYS A 194 4.55 1.43 34.64
CA LYS A 194 5.83 1.78 34.01
C LYS A 194 6.14 0.87 32.83
N ALA A 195 5.92 -0.44 32.96
CA ALA A 195 6.11 -1.39 31.86
C ALA A 195 5.16 -1.11 30.70
N ASN A 196 3.88 -0.83 31.00
CA ASN A 196 2.91 -0.39 30.00
C ASN A 196 3.34 0.89 29.26
N LEU A 197 3.89 1.87 29.98
CA LEU A 197 4.40 3.10 29.36
C LEU A 197 5.62 2.84 28.45
N VAL A 198 6.55 1.96 28.88
CA VAL A 198 7.70 1.56 28.06
C VAL A 198 7.23 0.81 26.82
N ALA A 199 6.26 -0.09 26.94
CA ALA A 199 5.69 -0.80 25.80
C ALA A 199 5.02 0.14 24.80
N LEU A 200 4.32 1.18 25.27
CA LEU A 200 3.71 2.21 24.40
C LEU A 200 4.75 2.95 23.56
N TYR A 201 5.84 3.43 24.18
CA TYR A 201 6.93 4.09 23.44
C TYR A 201 7.71 3.11 22.56
N GLY A 202 7.89 1.88 23.03
CA GLY A 202 8.47 0.78 22.26
C GLY A 202 7.67 0.53 20.97
N PHE A 203 6.34 0.47 21.07
CA PHE A 203 5.46 0.30 19.92
C PHE A 203 5.59 1.45 18.92
N ALA A 204 5.69 2.70 19.39
CA ALA A 204 5.94 3.85 18.51
C ALA A 204 7.27 3.72 17.74
N ILE A 205 8.33 3.23 18.37
CA ILE A 205 9.62 2.97 17.71
C ILE A 205 9.49 1.78 16.74
N GLN A 206 8.89 0.68 17.18
CA GLN A 206 8.67 -0.53 16.38
C GLN A 206 7.95 -0.19 15.09
N ILE A 207 6.77 0.43 15.16
CA ILE A 207 5.96 0.73 13.98
C ILE A 207 6.68 1.66 13.02
N TYR A 208 7.46 2.62 13.51
CA TYR A 208 8.28 3.48 12.65
C TYR A 208 9.40 2.70 11.96
N MET A 209 10.15 1.89 12.71
CA MET A 209 11.30 1.16 12.18
C MET A 209 10.85 0.05 11.21
N ASP A 210 9.71 -0.57 11.47
CA ASP A 210 9.11 -1.59 10.61
C ASP A 210 8.71 -1.00 9.26
N PHE A 211 7.80 0.00 9.26
CA PHE A 211 7.29 0.60 8.03
C PHE A 211 8.35 1.40 7.27
N SER A 212 9.21 2.14 7.97
CA SER A 212 10.30 2.86 7.31
C SER A 212 11.38 1.92 6.79
N GLY A 213 11.62 0.78 7.47
CA GLY A 213 12.49 -0.29 7.01
C GLY A 213 12.03 -0.88 5.68
N TYR A 214 10.77 -1.28 5.59
CA TYR A 214 10.17 -1.75 4.32
C TYR A 214 10.24 -0.70 3.21
N SER A 215 9.92 0.56 3.54
CA SER A 215 9.96 1.65 2.57
C SER A 215 11.38 1.92 2.04
N ASP A 216 12.41 1.82 2.88
CA ASP A 216 13.80 1.99 2.47
C ASP A 216 14.32 0.80 1.66
N MET A 217 13.96 -0.44 2.04
CA MET A 217 14.25 -1.63 1.22
C MET A 217 13.63 -1.53 -0.18
N ALA A 218 12.35 -1.15 -0.25
CA ALA A 218 11.64 -0.94 -1.52
C ALA A 218 12.34 0.10 -2.41
N ARG A 219 12.72 1.23 -1.82
CA ARG A 219 13.44 2.30 -2.53
C ARG A 219 14.83 1.85 -2.96
N GLY A 220 15.53 1.11 -2.10
CA GLY A 220 16.85 0.55 -2.39
C GLY A 220 16.82 -0.35 -3.62
N LEU A 221 15.90 -1.32 -3.63
CA LEU A 221 15.68 -2.21 -4.78
C LEU A 221 15.28 -1.44 -6.05
N ALA A 222 14.41 -0.43 -5.93
CA ALA A 222 14.05 0.41 -7.08
C ALA A 222 15.28 1.10 -7.68
N TYR A 223 16.16 1.69 -6.86
CA TYR A 223 17.40 2.33 -7.34
C TYR A 223 18.33 1.33 -8.05
N LEU A 224 18.47 0.11 -7.51
CA LEU A 224 19.26 -0.97 -8.11
C LEU A 224 18.70 -1.46 -9.44
N LEU A 225 17.40 -1.25 -9.68
CA LEU A 225 16.74 -1.55 -10.96
C LEU A 225 16.68 -0.34 -11.89
N GLY A 226 17.25 0.80 -11.50
CA GLY A 226 17.27 2.03 -12.30
C GLY A 226 15.98 2.84 -12.24
N TYR A 227 15.18 2.66 -11.19
CA TYR A 227 13.97 3.45 -10.92
C TYR A 227 14.09 4.24 -9.62
N ARG A 228 13.37 5.36 -9.55
CA ARG A 228 13.22 6.12 -8.31
C ARG A 228 11.76 6.10 -7.91
N ILE A 229 11.49 5.73 -6.66
CA ILE A 229 10.16 5.78 -6.06
C ILE A 229 10.18 6.77 -4.86
N PRO A 230 9.03 7.39 -4.52
CA PRO A 230 8.99 8.44 -3.51
C PRO A 230 9.39 7.95 -2.12
N ALA A 231 9.77 8.87 -1.24
CA ALA A 231 10.03 8.55 0.17
C ALA A 231 8.70 8.50 0.94
N ASN A 232 8.55 7.50 1.81
CA ASN A 232 7.41 7.42 2.72
C ASN A 232 7.67 8.08 4.08
N PHE A 233 8.94 8.16 4.50
CA PHE A 233 9.31 8.69 5.80
C PHE A 233 10.46 9.68 5.70
N VAL A 234 10.35 10.82 6.39
CA VAL A 234 11.40 11.85 6.49
C VAL A 234 11.47 12.36 7.92
N ALA A 235 12.18 11.66 8.79
CA ALA A 235 12.41 12.04 10.19
C ALA A 235 11.14 12.59 10.91
N PRO A 236 10.04 11.80 10.97
CA PRO A 236 8.74 12.29 11.43
C PRO A 236 8.70 12.71 12.90
N TYR A 237 9.46 12.05 13.78
CA TYR A 237 9.51 12.41 15.20
C TYR A 237 10.28 13.69 15.50
N PHE A 238 10.96 14.28 14.51
CA PHE A 238 11.57 15.60 14.60
C PHE A 238 10.62 16.73 14.15
N SER A 239 9.33 16.44 13.97
CA SER A 239 8.34 17.43 13.56
C SER A 239 8.00 18.38 14.71
N GLN A 240 7.85 19.67 14.42
CA GLN A 240 7.49 20.71 15.38
C GLN A 240 5.97 20.93 15.47
N SER A 241 5.18 20.28 14.61
CA SER A 241 3.72 20.36 14.62
C SER A 241 3.07 19.10 14.05
N PHE A 242 1.81 18.86 14.39
CA PHE A 242 1.01 17.77 13.81
C PHE A 242 0.91 17.86 12.28
N ARG A 243 0.79 19.07 11.73
CA ARG A 243 0.74 19.29 10.28
C ARG A 243 2.05 18.85 9.61
N GLU A 244 3.18 19.13 10.25
CA GLU A 244 4.49 18.70 9.75
C GLU A 244 4.67 17.18 9.87
N PHE A 245 4.22 16.58 10.96
CA PHE A 245 4.26 15.13 11.17
C PHE A 245 3.61 14.38 10.01
N TRP A 246 2.39 14.76 9.61
CA TRP A 246 1.68 14.15 8.47
C TRP A 246 2.32 14.43 7.09
N ARG A 247 3.27 15.36 7.00
CA ARG A 247 4.09 15.56 5.78
C ARG A 247 5.41 14.78 5.80
N ARG A 248 5.69 14.05 6.89
CA ARG A 248 6.92 13.29 7.13
C ARG A 248 6.67 11.83 7.46
N TRP A 249 5.47 11.47 7.90
CA TRP A 249 5.04 10.11 8.23
C TRP A 249 4.16 9.55 7.11
N HIS A 250 4.50 8.35 6.61
CA HIS A 250 3.74 7.63 5.59
C HIS A 250 3.23 8.51 4.42
N ILE A 251 4.14 9.34 3.91
CA ILE A 251 3.89 10.50 3.06
C ILE A 251 2.96 10.19 1.89
N THR A 252 3.18 9.09 1.17
CA THR A 252 2.36 8.81 -0.03
C THR A 252 0.90 8.52 0.32
N LEU A 253 0.65 7.88 1.46
CA LEU A 253 -0.73 7.64 1.94
C LEU A 253 -1.36 8.95 2.40
N SER A 254 -0.63 9.77 3.16
CA SER A 254 -1.13 11.07 3.59
C SER A 254 -1.47 11.98 2.41
N GLN A 255 -0.64 11.97 1.36
CA GLN A 255 -0.92 12.67 0.11
C GLN A 255 -2.11 12.06 -0.63
N TRP A 256 -2.22 10.73 -0.69
CA TRP A 256 -3.36 10.04 -1.30
C TRP A 256 -4.68 10.41 -0.61
N LEU A 257 -4.74 10.29 0.71
CA LEU A 257 -5.92 10.67 1.50
C LEU A 257 -6.27 12.14 1.31
N ARG A 258 -5.27 13.03 1.27
CA ARG A 258 -5.51 14.45 1.01
C ARG A 258 -6.14 14.68 -0.37
N ASP A 259 -5.55 14.12 -1.41
CA ASP A 259 -5.86 14.49 -2.81
C ASP A 259 -7.06 13.74 -3.39
N TYR A 260 -7.32 12.50 -2.95
CA TYR A 260 -8.40 11.66 -3.46
C TYR A 260 -9.61 11.59 -2.53
N LEU A 261 -9.43 11.77 -1.22
CA LEU A 261 -10.52 11.72 -0.25
C LEU A 261 -10.86 13.12 0.28
N TYR A 262 -9.97 13.77 1.03
CA TYR A 262 -10.25 15.02 1.73
C TYR A 262 -10.66 16.17 0.80
N VAL A 263 -9.89 16.46 -0.25
CA VAL A 263 -10.20 17.53 -1.23
C VAL A 263 -11.46 17.19 -2.04
N SER A 264 -11.66 15.92 -2.38
CA SER A 264 -12.87 15.46 -3.09
C SER A 264 -14.15 15.66 -2.27
N LEU A 265 -14.07 15.52 -0.94
CA LEU A 265 -15.16 15.75 0.01
C LEU A 265 -15.39 17.24 0.36
N GLY A 266 -14.67 18.16 -0.30
CA GLY A 266 -14.82 19.60 -0.07
C GLY A 266 -13.83 20.21 0.92
N GLY A 267 -12.85 19.44 1.38
CA GLY A 267 -11.71 19.96 2.16
C GLY A 267 -11.00 21.09 1.42
N ASN A 268 -10.56 22.11 2.16
CA ASN A 268 -9.96 23.34 1.64
C ASN A 268 -10.84 24.20 0.70
N ARG A 269 -12.15 23.95 0.59
CA ARG A 269 -13.09 24.80 -0.17
C ARG A 269 -13.71 25.94 0.66
N VAL A 270 -13.38 26.03 1.94
CA VAL A 270 -13.77 27.16 2.77
C VAL A 270 -12.68 28.23 2.64
N SER A 271 -12.97 29.26 1.85
CA SER A 271 -12.25 30.54 1.95
C SER A 271 -12.41 31.04 3.38
N LYS A 272 -11.31 31.42 4.03
CA LYS A 272 -11.40 32.28 5.22
C LYS A 272 -12.13 33.57 4.89
#